data_AF-A0A4Q5LXV8-F1
#
_entry.id   AF-A0A4Q5LXV8-F1
#
_cell.length_a   1.000
_cell.length_b   1.000
_cell.length_c   1.000
_cell.angle_alpha   90.00
_cell.angle_beta   90.00
_cell.angle_gamma   90.00
#
_symmetry.space_group_name_H-M   'P 1'
#
loop_
_entity.id
_entity.type
_entity.pdbx_description
1 polymer ?
#
loop_
_entity_poly.entity_id
_entity_poly.type
_entity_poly.pdbx_seq_one_letter_code
_entity_poly.pdbx_strand_id
1 'polypeptide(L)'
;MKKLFNLVLITVLCVGIFSSCRNKGNISISHSESDDLYKFVAHFPDDRTKEVQRYLDDKLENGGDFSFENSRIDGTIALDNKMNFYIKMNPGSLKIEMNKSKNTYENYARMRKMGEDMGKILTNN
;
A
#
# COMPACT_ATOMS: atom_id res chain seq x y z
N MET A 1 7.89 -48.62 36.73
CA MET A 1 6.89 -48.90 35.69
C MET A 1 6.24 -47.59 35.29
N LYS A 2 6.79 -46.96 34.23
CA LYS A 2 6.52 -45.58 33.79
C LYS A 2 5.61 -45.59 32.55
N LYS A 3 4.33 -46.00 32.65
CA LYS A 3 3.45 -46.06 31.46
C LYS A 3 1.96 -45.81 31.74
N LEU A 4 1.62 -44.95 32.71
CA LEU A 4 0.21 -44.62 32.98
C LEU A 4 -0.07 -43.11 33.10
N PHE A 5 0.84 -42.25 32.62
CA PHE A 5 0.70 -40.79 32.68
C PHE A 5 0.41 -40.11 31.34
N ASN A 6 0.02 -40.87 30.30
CA ASN A 6 -0.08 -40.34 28.92
C ASN A 6 -1.44 -40.57 28.25
N LEU A 7 -2.56 -40.47 29.00
CA LEU A 7 -3.89 -40.64 28.40
C LEU A 7 -4.92 -39.59 28.79
N VAL A 8 -4.48 -38.39 29.21
CA VAL A 8 -5.36 -37.23 29.46
C VAL A 8 -4.73 -35.96 28.85
N LEU A 9 -4.15 -36.10 27.66
CA LEU A 9 -3.59 -34.98 26.90
C LEU A 9 -4.01 -35.03 25.42
N ILE A 10 -5.26 -35.45 25.18
CA ILE A 10 -5.94 -35.30 23.89
C ILE A 10 -7.11 -34.31 24.11
N THR A 11 -6.83 -33.24 24.85
CA THR A 11 -7.67 -32.05 24.92
C THR A 11 -7.33 -31.16 23.74
N VAL A 12 -8.22 -31.15 22.76
CA VAL A 12 -8.71 -29.94 22.10
C VAL A 12 -7.62 -28.93 21.72
N LEU A 13 -6.90 -29.22 20.64
CA LEU A 13 -6.08 -28.24 19.92
C LEU A 13 -6.29 -28.38 18.40
N CYS A 14 -7.55 -28.58 18.02
CA CYS A 14 -8.03 -28.32 16.66
C CYS A 14 -8.75 -26.96 16.65
N VAL A 15 -8.10 -25.90 17.13
CA VAL A 15 -8.57 -24.55 16.83
C VAL A 15 -8.13 -24.31 15.39
N GLY A 16 -9.11 -24.35 14.50
CA GLY A 16 -8.93 -24.23 13.07
C GLY A 16 -8.03 -23.06 12.73
N ILE A 17 -6.94 -23.36 12.05
CA ILE A 17 -6.22 -22.36 11.26
C ILE A 17 -7.20 -21.99 10.16
N PHE A 18 -8.00 -20.97 10.39
CA PHE A 18 -8.67 -20.24 9.32
C PHE A 18 -7.54 -19.60 8.51
N SER A 19 -6.93 -20.38 7.63
CA SER A 19 -6.32 -19.83 6.43
C SER A 19 -7.47 -19.23 5.64
N SER A 20 -7.82 -17.99 5.98
CA SER A 20 -8.55 -17.13 5.07
C SER A 20 -7.65 -17.00 3.85
N CYS A 21 -7.89 -17.85 2.86
CA CYS A 21 -7.57 -17.56 1.48
C CYS A 21 -8.30 -16.27 1.15
N ARG A 22 -7.64 -15.14 1.44
CA ARG A 22 -8.17 -13.82 1.17
C ARG A 22 -8.24 -13.75 -0.34
N ASN A 23 -9.47 -13.69 -0.83
CA ASN A 23 -9.79 -13.69 -2.25
C ASN A 23 -8.85 -12.69 -2.92
N LYS A 24 -7.98 -13.13 -3.84
CA LYS A 24 -7.18 -12.24 -4.66
C LYS A 24 -8.15 -11.53 -5.60
N GLY A 25 -8.88 -10.55 -5.06
CA GLY A 25 -9.75 -9.71 -5.86
C GLY A 25 -8.92 -9.08 -6.98
N ASN A 26 -9.58 -8.63 -8.04
CA ASN A 26 -8.91 -8.15 -9.25
C ASN A 26 -8.02 -6.94 -8.94
N ILE A 27 -6.76 -7.20 -8.63
CA ILE A 27 -5.73 -6.18 -8.46
C ILE A 27 -5.17 -5.87 -9.84
N SER A 28 -5.22 -4.60 -10.23
CA SER A 28 -4.62 -4.10 -11.45
C SER A 28 -3.63 -3.01 -11.07
N ILE A 29 -2.37 -3.16 -11.51
CA ILE A 29 -1.31 -2.19 -11.26
C ILE A 29 -0.71 -1.80 -12.61
N SER A 30 -0.53 -0.49 -12.80
CA SER A 30 0.07 0.07 -14.00
C SER A 30 1.13 1.08 -13.59
N HIS A 31 2.33 0.87 -14.14
CA HIS A 31 3.42 1.84 -14.15
C HIS A 31 3.55 2.35 -15.58
N SER A 32 3.47 3.67 -15.76
CA SER A 32 3.71 4.32 -17.03
C SER A 32 4.69 5.45 -16.83
N GLU A 33 5.67 5.51 -17.74
CA GLU A 33 6.75 6.46 -17.66
C GLU A 33 7.06 7.00 -19.06
N SER A 34 7.08 8.32 -19.19
CA SER A 34 7.62 9.05 -20.34
C SER A 34 8.75 9.96 -19.88
N ASP A 35 9.36 10.71 -20.78
CA ASP A 35 10.47 11.61 -20.43
C ASP A 35 10.11 12.61 -19.32
N ASP A 36 8.89 13.15 -19.36
CA ASP A 36 8.44 14.20 -18.43
C ASP A 36 7.44 13.74 -17.37
N LEU A 37 6.90 12.52 -17.46
CA LEU A 37 5.83 12.06 -16.58
C LEU A 37 6.12 10.69 -16.00
N TYR A 38 5.98 10.57 -14.68
CA TYR A 38 5.80 9.31 -14.00
C TYR A 38 4.33 9.15 -13.60
N LYS A 39 3.75 7.98 -13.85
CA LYS A 39 2.38 7.64 -13.50
C LYS A 39 2.30 6.26 -12.88
N PHE A 40 1.62 6.20 -11.74
CA PHE A 40 1.26 4.97 -11.05
C PHE A 40 -0.26 4.91 -10.89
N VAL A 41 -0.86 3.79 -11.29
CA VAL A 41 -2.29 3.53 -11.12
C VAL A 41 -2.47 2.14 -10.53
N ALA A 42 -3.25 2.04 -9.46
CA ALA A 42 -3.62 0.79 -8.85
C ALA A 42 -5.14 0.74 -8.60
N HIS A 43 -5.74 -0.38 -8.95
CA HIS A 43 -7.08 -0.77 -8.53
C HIS A 43 -6.95 -2.03 -7.68
N PHE A 44 -7.66 -2.07 -6.56
CA PHE A 44 -7.57 -3.14 -5.57
C PHE A 44 -8.91 -3.26 -4.83
N PRO A 45 -9.17 -4.37 -4.12
CA PRO A 45 -10.35 -4.50 -3.28
C PRO A 45 -10.45 -3.41 -2.21
N ASP A 46 -11.67 -2.90 -1.95
CA ASP A 46 -11.91 -1.82 -0.99
C ASP A 46 -11.36 -2.10 0.42
N ASP A 47 -11.30 -3.36 0.85
CA ASP A 47 -10.76 -3.79 2.15
C ASP A 47 -9.23 -3.61 2.27
N ARG A 48 -8.53 -3.39 1.14
CA ARG A 48 -7.10 -3.07 1.07
C ARG A 48 -6.84 -1.56 1.17
N THR A 49 -7.87 -0.71 1.12
CA THR A 49 -7.72 0.76 1.15
C THR A 49 -6.96 1.25 2.39
N LYS A 50 -7.26 0.68 3.57
CA LYS A 50 -6.58 1.09 4.82
C LYS A 50 -5.09 0.77 4.81
N GLU A 51 -4.70 -0.34 4.21
CA GLU A 51 -3.30 -0.74 4.08
C GLU A 51 -2.53 0.21 3.15
N VAL A 52 -3.16 0.59 2.03
CA VAL A 52 -2.62 1.57 1.09
C VAL A 52 -2.49 2.95 1.73
N GLN A 53 -3.52 3.42 2.46
CA GLN A 53 -3.50 4.72 3.15
C GLN A 53 -2.38 4.78 4.19
N ARG A 54 -2.24 3.75 5.03
CA ARG A 54 -1.16 3.67 6.03
C ARG A 54 0.22 3.68 5.40
N TYR A 55 0.40 2.98 4.28
CA TYR A 55 1.67 3.01 3.58
C TYR A 55 1.99 4.41 3.03
N LEU A 56 0.98 5.14 2.52
CA LEU A 56 1.17 6.52 2.09
C LEU A 56 1.51 7.44 3.26
N ASP A 57 0.85 7.28 4.41
CA ASP A 57 1.19 8.02 5.64
C ASP A 57 2.66 7.79 6.04
N ASP A 58 3.11 6.52 6.11
CA ASP A 58 4.49 6.18 6.45
C ASP A 58 5.53 6.73 5.46
N LYS A 59 5.22 6.71 4.16
CA LYS A 59 6.20 7.07 3.11
C LYS A 59 6.19 8.53 2.72
N LEU A 60 5.06 9.21 2.87
CA LEU A 60 4.88 10.63 2.58
C LEU A 60 4.80 11.47 3.85
N GLU A 61 5.11 10.89 5.02
CA GLU A 61 5.17 11.61 6.28
C GLU A 61 6.07 12.83 6.11
N ASN A 62 5.45 14.00 6.24
CA ASN A 62 6.06 15.27 5.88
C ASN A 62 5.85 16.28 7.01
N GLY A 63 6.18 15.85 8.24
CA GLY A 63 6.30 16.71 9.42
C GLY A 63 5.06 17.53 9.81
N GLY A 64 3.89 17.30 9.20
CA GLY A 64 2.66 18.06 9.41
C GLY A 64 1.42 17.17 9.61
N ASP A 65 0.31 17.80 10.00
CA ASP A 65 -0.96 17.16 10.39
C ASP A 65 -1.76 16.47 9.25
N PHE A 66 -1.12 16.16 8.11
CA PHE A 66 -1.81 15.57 6.97
C PHE A 66 -1.79 14.04 7.05
N SER A 67 -2.98 13.42 7.08
CA SER A 67 -3.15 11.97 7.05
C SER A 67 -4.01 11.51 5.88
N PHE A 68 -3.56 10.43 5.24
CA PHE A 68 -4.27 9.69 4.21
C PHE A 68 -5.32 8.73 4.80
N GLU A 69 -5.25 8.37 6.09
CA GLU A 69 -6.22 7.49 6.74
C GLU A 69 -7.65 8.05 6.66
N ASN A 70 -8.60 7.21 6.22
CA ASN A 70 -10.02 7.54 6.07
C ASN A 70 -10.33 8.76 5.17
N SER A 71 -9.36 9.22 4.39
CA SER A 71 -9.50 10.38 3.51
C SER A 71 -9.73 9.96 2.05
N ARG A 72 -10.58 10.73 1.35
CA ARG A 72 -10.61 10.76 -0.12
C ARG A 72 -9.85 11.98 -0.58
N ILE A 73 -8.95 11.80 -1.55
CA ILE A 73 -8.07 12.86 -2.02
C ILE A 73 -8.17 12.94 -3.53
N ASP A 74 -8.25 14.15 -4.08
CA ASP A 74 -8.13 14.43 -5.50
C ASP A 74 -7.47 15.80 -5.62
N GLY A 75 -6.17 15.83 -5.87
CA GLY A 75 -5.45 17.09 -5.91
C GLY A 75 -3.94 16.96 -5.99
N THR A 76 -3.29 18.11 -6.04
CA THR A 76 -1.83 18.22 -6.06
C THR A 76 -1.32 18.45 -4.64
N ILE A 77 -0.36 17.64 -4.22
CA ILE A 77 0.34 17.77 -2.95
C ILE A 77 1.74 18.31 -3.24
N ALA A 78 2.15 19.30 -2.45
CA ALA A 78 3.51 19.79 -2.36
C ALA A 78 4.03 19.49 -0.96
N LEU A 79 5.12 18.73 -0.88
CA LEU A 79 5.80 18.36 0.36
C LEU A 79 6.94 19.34 0.66
N ASP A 80 7.46 19.31 1.89
CA ASP A 80 8.48 20.24 2.39
C ASP A 80 9.81 20.04 1.69
N ASN A 81 10.08 18.80 1.26
CA ASN A 81 11.22 18.44 0.40
C ASN A 81 11.04 18.88 -1.06
N LYS A 82 10.09 19.79 -1.34
CA LYS A 82 9.75 20.32 -2.67
C LYS A 82 9.24 19.25 -3.65
N MET A 83 8.89 18.06 -3.17
CA MET A 83 8.25 17.05 -4.01
C MET A 83 6.83 17.50 -4.33
N ASN A 84 6.48 17.52 -5.61
CA ASN A 84 5.17 17.95 -6.10
C ASN A 84 4.57 16.89 -7.01
N PHE A 85 3.38 16.40 -6.67
CA PHE A 85 2.69 15.38 -7.45
C PHE A 85 1.18 15.49 -7.30
N TYR A 86 0.46 15.05 -8.33
CA TYR A 86 -0.97 14.83 -8.27
C TYR A 86 -1.26 13.45 -7.67
N ILE A 87 -2.26 13.37 -6.80
CA ILE A 87 -2.78 12.14 -6.23
C ILE A 87 -4.30 12.13 -6.27
N LYS A 88 -4.84 10.96 -6.60
CA LYS A 88 -6.26 10.63 -6.45
C LYS A 88 -6.40 9.33 -5.70
N MET A 89 -7.03 9.38 -4.54
CA MET A 89 -7.27 8.26 -3.63
C MET A 89 -8.75 8.14 -3.34
N ASN A 90 -9.30 6.95 -3.60
CA ASN A 90 -10.63 6.53 -3.18
C ASN A 90 -10.55 5.10 -2.65
N PRO A 91 -11.59 4.61 -1.94
CA PRO A 91 -11.70 3.18 -1.68
C PRO A 91 -11.48 2.36 -2.96
N GLY A 92 -10.56 1.39 -2.88
CA GLY A 92 -10.22 0.49 -3.97
C GLY A 92 -9.40 1.09 -5.14
N SER A 93 -8.98 2.35 -5.07
CA SER A 93 -8.21 2.96 -6.17
C SER A 93 -7.21 4.02 -5.72
N LEU A 94 -6.02 3.96 -6.32
CA LEU A 94 -4.95 4.94 -6.16
C LEU A 94 -4.41 5.33 -7.53
N LYS A 95 -4.28 6.63 -7.77
CA LYS A 95 -3.57 7.20 -8.90
C LYS A 95 -2.58 8.25 -8.39
N ILE A 96 -1.35 8.19 -8.87
CA ILE A 96 -0.30 9.17 -8.62
C ILE A 96 0.31 9.59 -9.96
N GLU A 97 0.48 10.89 -10.17
CA GLU A 97 1.14 11.47 -11.34
C GLU A 97 2.18 12.50 -10.89
N MET A 98 3.43 12.32 -11.32
CA MET A 98 4.54 13.23 -11.03
C MET A 98 5.14 13.75 -12.32
N ASN A 99 5.10 15.07 -12.49
CA ASN A 99 5.85 15.74 -13.55
C ASN A 99 7.33 15.79 -13.16
N LYS A 100 8.19 15.12 -13.94
CA LYS A 100 9.62 14.99 -13.66
C LYS A 100 10.39 16.29 -13.88
N SER A 101 9.99 17.13 -14.83
CA SER A 101 10.65 18.43 -15.06
C SER A 101 10.35 19.45 -13.97
N LYS A 102 9.29 19.23 -13.17
CA LYS A 102 8.96 20.03 -11.99
C LYS A 102 9.52 19.46 -10.68
N ASN A 103 10.24 18.36 -10.72
CA ASN A 103 10.80 17.69 -9.54
C ASN A 103 12.30 17.43 -9.73
N THR A 104 13.01 17.23 -8.62
CA THR A 104 14.39 16.73 -8.70
C THR A 104 14.39 15.25 -9.10
N TYR A 105 15.50 14.78 -9.67
CA TYR A 105 15.70 13.37 -9.96
C TYR A 105 15.55 12.49 -8.70
N GLU A 106 16.03 12.96 -7.55
CA GLU A 106 15.89 12.28 -6.26
C GLU A 106 14.42 12.08 -5.86
N ASN A 107 13.60 13.13 -6.01
CA ASN A 107 12.16 13.05 -5.73
C ASN A 107 11.46 12.06 -6.68
N TYR A 108 11.81 12.08 -7.97
CA TYR A 108 11.34 11.08 -8.92
C TYR A 108 11.74 9.66 -8.52
N ALA A 109 13.01 9.43 -8.16
CA ALA A 109 13.50 8.11 -7.76
C ALA A 109 12.76 7.58 -6.52
N ARG A 110 12.53 8.45 -5.52
CA ARG A 110 11.74 8.12 -4.32
C ARG A 110 10.29 7.76 -4.69
N MET A 111 9.64 8.55 -5.55
CA MET A 111 8.27 8.28 -6.00
C MET A 111 8.16 6.96 -6.79
N ARG A 112 9.11 6.70 -7.68
CA ARG A 112 9.18 5.43 -8.42
C ARG A 112 9.31 4.24 -7.48
N LYS A 113 10.23 4.32 -6.53
CA LYS A 113 10.44 3.30 -5.50
C LYS A 113 9.18 3.05 -4.67
N MET A 114 8.47 4.13 -4.30
CA MET A 114 7.20 4.02 -3.59
C MET A 114 6.14 3.25 -4.37
N GLY A 115 6.00 3.51 -5.68
CA GLY A 115 5.07 2.77 -6.53
C GLY A 115 5.43 1.28 -6.65
N GLU A 116 6.72 0.97 -6.79
CA GLU A 116 7.19 -0.42 -6.84
C GLU A 116 6.87 -1.19 -5.55
N ASP A 117 7.11 -0.56 -4.40
CA ASP A 117 6.84 -1.15 -3.09
C ASP A 117 5.34 -1.24 -2.81
N MET A 118 4.53 -0.26 -3.26
CA MET A 118 3.06 -0.35 -3.25
C MET A 118 2.57 -1.56 -4.06
N GLY A 119 3.15 -1.79 -5.24
CA GLY A 119 2.83 -2.94 -6.07
C GLY A 119 3.08 -4.27 -5.34
N LYS A 120 4.18 -4.39 -4.61
CA LYS A 120 4.48 -5.56 -3.77
C LYS A 120 3.47 -5.74 -2.63
N ILE A 121 3.12 -4.65 -1.93
CA ILE A 121 2.12 -4.68 -0.84
C ILE A 121 0.78 -5.19 -1.37
N LEU A 122 0.36 -4.71 -2.54
CA LEU A 122 -0.91 -5.13 -3.12
C LEU A 122 -0.88 -6.59 -3.62
N THR A 123 0.25 -7.07 -4.16
CA THR A 123 0.34 -8.40 -4.81
C THR A 123 0.78 -9.54 -3.90
N ASN A 124 1.55 -9.27 -2.84
CA ASN A 124 1.98 -10.28 -1.87
C ASN A 124 0.98 -10.38 -0.71
N ASN A 125 -0.03 -11.24 -0.87
CA ASN A 125 -0.78 -11.91 0.19
C ASN A 125 -1.35 -13.23 -0.35
#